data_AF-F9YPI3-F1
#
_entry.id   AF-F9YPI3-F1
#
_cell.length_a   1.000
_cell.length_b   1.000
_cell.length_c   1.000
_cell.angle_alpha   90.00
_cell.angle_beta   90.00
_cell.angle_gamma   90.00
#
_symmetry.space_group_name_H-M   'P 1'
#
loop_
_entity.id
_entity.type
_entity.pdbx_description
1 polymer ?
#
loop_
_entity_poly.entity_id
_entity_poly.type
_entity_poly.pdbx_seq_one_letter_code
_entity_poly.pdbx_strand_id
1 'polypeptide(L)'
;MLVHNAKICLYQLAREGIGYAQRILRGIKFNKIMSKSLGDLEYAHEVWLKGMKNRVDTIMKNGKRVISRKATQLSDITEQTAKKYIDEVASYRGQEVQNIKRLDQGIKKISDDAKAILSVPKQNKPIPKNIQDYARRRYTQEYIYQKIKRVSSYKRERGYDLSTSERLSLSFFCNVSMNTCFDVAKVLIIR
;
A
#
# COMPACT_ATOMS: atom_id res chain seq x y z
N MET A 1 -21.71 24.33 -4.52
CA MET A 1 -21.64 23.70 -3.17
C MET A 1 -22.11 22.25 -3.31
N LEU A 2 -21.20 21.29 -3.55
CA LEU A 2 -21.53 19.86 -3.76
C LEU A 2 -20.31 19.00 -3.36
N VAL A 3 -20.03 18.95 -2.06
CA VAL A 3 -18.94 18.11 -1.52
C VAL A 3 -19.41 17.20 -0.38
N HIS A 4 -20.72 17.06 -0.22
CA HIS A 4 -21.32 16.08 0.66
C HIS A 4 -21.53 14.82 -0.21
N ASN A 5 -20.98 13.66 0.19
CA ASN A 5 -21.09 12.35 -0.46
C ASN A 5 -20.07 11.92 -1.54
N ALA A 6 -18.94 12.60 -1.74
CA ALA A 6 -17.90 12.14 -2.70
C ALA A 6 -17.50 10.66 -2.54
N LYS A 7 -17.46 10.16 -1.30
CA LYS A 7 -17.21 8.76 -0.98
C LYS A 7 -18.35 7.85 -1.47
N ILE A 8 -19.61 8.21 -1.18
CA ILE A 8 -20.79 7.44 -1.60
C ILE A 8 -20.89 7.40 -3.13
N CYS A 9 -20.66 8.54 -3.80
CA CYS A 9 -20.64 8.61 -5.25
C CYS A 9 -19.55 7.73 -5.86
N LEU A 10 -18.34 7.71 -5.28
CA LEU A 10 -17.25 6.85 -5.76
C LEU A 10 -17.59 5.36 -5.65
N TYR A 11 -18.25 4.95 -4.56
CA TYR A 11 -18.73 3.57 -4.40
C TYR A 11 -19.83 3.23 -5.41
N GLN A 12 -20.77 4.14 -5.64
CA GLN A 12 -21.84 3.95 -6.61
C GLN A 12 -21.28 3.78 -8.04
N LEU A 13 -20.38 4.67 -8.47
CA LEU A 13 -19.71 4.57 -9.76
C LEU A 13 -18.96 3.23 -9.92
N ALA A 14 -18.29 2.77 -8.87
CA ALA A 14 -17.61 1.48 -8.91
C ALA A 14 -18.57 0.29 -9.03
N ARG A 15 -19.75 0.37 -8.38
CA ARG A 15 -20.84 -0.63 -8.49
C ARG A 15 -21.45 -0.66 -9.88
N GLU A 16 -21.52 0.49 -10.53
CA GLU A 16 -21.98 0.66 -11.93
C GLU A 16 -20.92 0.22 -12.95
N GLY A 17 -19.77 -0.29 -12.51
CA GLY A 17 -18.74 -0.82 -13.42
C GLY A 17 -17.75 0.23 -13.94
N ILE A 18 -17.80 1.47 -13.45
CA ILE A 18 -16.91 2.53 -13.91
C ILE A 18 -15.46 2.22 -13.48
N GLY A 19 -14.63 1.88 -14.47
CA GLY A 19 -13.30 1.30 -14.23
C GLY A 19 -12.33 2.19 -13.45
N TYR A 20 -12.38 3.53 -13.62
CA TYR A 20 -11.52 4.42 -12.84
C TYR A 20 -11.90 4.43 -11.35
N ALA A 21 -13.20 4.38 -11.04
CA ALA A 21 -13.69 4.36 -9.66
C ALA A 21 -13.25 3.07 -8.95
N GLN A 22 -13.35 1.93 -9.65
CA GLN A 22 -12.86 0.64 -9.15
C GLN A 22 -11.35 0.66 -8.87
N ARG A 23 -10.54 1.27 -9.76
CA ARG A 23 -9.09 1.41 -9.55
C ARG A 23 -8.76 2.27 -8.34
N ILE A 24 -9.46 3.39 -8.14
CA ILE A 24 -9.28 4.26 -6.97
C ILE A 24 -9.60 3.49 -5.68
N LEU A 25 -10.76 2.82 -5.62
CA LEU A 25 -11.15 2.05 -4.43
C LEU A 25 -10.19 0.89 -4.15
N ARG A 26 -9.68 0.22 -5.19
CA ARG A 26 -8.64 -0.81 -5.06
C ARG A 26 -7.37 -0.23 -4.45
N GLY A 27 -6.94 0.94 -4.92
CA GLY A 27 -5.83 1.71 -4.36
C GLY A 27 -6.02 2.01 -2.89
N ILE A 28 -7.18 2.57 -2.51
CA ILE A 28 -7.53 2.89 -1.11
C ILE A 28 -7.52 1.63 -0.24
N LYS A 29 -8.14 0.53 -0.69
CA LYS A 29 -8.17 -0.75 0.03
C LYS A 29 -6.77 -1.30 0.24
N PHE A 30 -5.95 -1.35 -0.81
CA PHE A 30 -4.56 -1.80 -0.74
C PHE A 30 -3.73 -0.96 0.23
N ASN A 31 -3.87 0.37 0.15
CA ASN A 31 -3.20 1.32 1.03
C ASN A 31 -3.49 1.04 2.49
N LYS A 32 -4.79 0.90 2.84
CA LYS A 32 -5.27 0.62 4.20
C LYS A 32 -4.73 -0.70 4.74
N ILE A 33 -4.77 -1.76 3.94
CA ILE A 33 -4.28 -3.08 4.32
C ILE A 33 -2.78 -3.04 4.60
N MET A 34 -2.00 -2.46 3.69
CA MET A 34 -0.54 -2.39 3.84
C MET A 34 -0.13 -1.52 5.01
N SER A 35 -0.81 -0.39 5.23
CA SER A 35 -0.57 0.47 6.40
C SER A 35 -0.77 -0.29 7.70
N LYS A 36 -1.92 -0.98 7.84
CA LYS A 36 -2.23 -1.77 9.02
C LYS A 36 -1.22 -2.90 9.25
N SER A 37 -0.73 -3.52 8.18
CA SER A 37 0.25 -4.60 8.27
C SER A 37 1.63 -4.14 8.72
N LEU A 38 2.01 -2.89 8.44
CA LEU A 38 3.29 -2.32 8.85
C LEU A 38 3.22 -1.76 10.29
N GLY A 39 2.07 -1.18 10.65
CA GLY A 39 1.83 -0.60 11.97
C GLY A 39 2.50 0.75 12.18
N ASP A 40 2.02 1.49 13.18
CA ASP A 40 2.41 2.89 13.43
C ASP A 40 3.63 3.03 14.37
N LEU A 41 4.14 1.93 14.92
CA LEU A 41 5.26 1.96 15.87
C LEU A 41 6.56 2.33 15.16
N GLU A 42 6.92 1.57 14.14
CA GLU A 42 8.17 1.73 13.37
C GLU A 42 8.00 2.60 12.11
N TYR A 43 6.76 2.81 11.67
CA TYR A 43 6.47 3.46 10.39
C TYR A 43 5.61 4.70 10.57
N ALA A 44 5.91 5.68 9.73
CA ALA A 44 5.12 6.87 9.49
C ALA A 44 4.38 6.71 8.16
N HIS A 45 3.07 6.82 8.18
CA HIS A 45 2.26 6.76 6.98
C HIS A 45 1.87 8.15 6.52
N GLU A 46 1.63 8.30 5.22
CA GLU A 46 1.06 9.52 4.64
C GLU A 46 1.94 10.76 4.94
N VAL A 47 3.21 10.67 4.55
CA VAL A 47 4.24 11.66 4.86
C VAL A 47 4.40 12.64 3.69
N TRP A 48 4.41 13.93 3.99
CA TRP A 48 4.59 14.98 3.00
C TRP A 48 6.07 15.32 2.89
N LEU A 49 6.56 15.43 1.67
CA LEU A 49 7.93 15.85 1.37
C LEU A 49 7.94 17.32 0.93
N LYS A 50 8.98 18.05 1.32
CA LYS A 50 9.09 19.48 1.03
C LYS A 50 9.20 19.71 -0.48
N GLY A 51 8.42 20.66 -1.00
CA GLY A 51 8.42 20.99 -2.43
C GLY A 51 7.77 19.94 -3.34
N MET A 52 7.32 18.80 -2.81
CA MET A 52 6.62 17.79 -3.59
C MET A 52 5.11 17.94 -3.46
N LYS A 53 4.41 17.92 -4.60
CA LYS A 53 2.94 17.85 -4.64
C LYS A 53 2.40 16.51 -4.15
N ASN A 54 3.23 15.47 -4.21
CA ASN A 54 2.84 14.10 -3.91
C ASN A 54 3.32 13.68 -2.52
N ARG A 55 2.44 12.99 -1.82
CA ARG A 55 2.69 12.40 -0.50
C ARG A 55 3.34 11.03 -0.65
N VAL A 56 4.32 10.74 0.19
CA VAL A 56 4.89 9.41 0.34
C VAL A 56 3.95 8.54 1.16
N ASP A 57 3.78 7.32 0.70
CA ASP A 57 2.87 6.37 1.32
C ASP A 57 3.32 5.95 2.71
N THR A 58 4.59 5.54 2.85
CA THR A 58 5.15 5.12 4.13
C THR A 58 6.66 5.35 4.19
N ILE A 59 7.14 5.81 5.34
CA ILE A 59 8.56 5.94 5.66
C ILE A 59 8.78 5.24 7.00
N MET A 60 9.88 4.51 7.17
CA MET A 60 10.29 4.05 8.50
C MET A 60 10.74 5.27 9.32
N LYS A 61 10.35 5.37 10.59
CA LYS A 61 10.54 6.60 11.38
C LYS A 61 12.00 7.05 11.51
N ASN A 62 12.94 6.11 11.41
CA ASN A 62 14.39 6.36 11.36
C ASN A 62 14.91 6.85 9.99
N GLY A 63 14.05 7.03 8.98
CA GLY A 63 14.40 7.52 7.65
C GLY A 63 15.10 6.52 6.72
N LYS A 64 15.39 5.29 7.17
CA LYS A 64 16.21 4.30 6.42
C LYS A 64 15.44 3.49 5.38
N ARG A 65 14.12 3.63 5.33
CA ARG A 65 13.26 2.89 4.38
C ARG A 65 12.10 3.76 3.94
N VAL A 66 11.83 3.76 2.64
CA VAL A 66 10.70 4.45 2.03
C VAL A 66 9.92 3.47 1.15
N ILE A 67 8.60 3.54 1.22
CA ILE A 67 7.70 2.62 0.55
C ILE A 67 6.67 3.44 -0.24
N SER A 68 6.55 3.14 -1.53
CA SER A 68 5.46 3.59 -2.40
C SER A 68 4.56 2.40 -2.71
N ARG A 69 3.24 2.57 -2.65
CA ARG A 69 2.25 1.49 -2.82
C ARG A 69 1.49 1.71 -4.11
N LYS A 70 1.49 0.71 -5.00
CA LYS A 70 0.71 0.73 -6.25
C LYS A 70 -0.15 -0.51 -6.34
N ALA A 71 -1.47 -0.34 -6.36
CA ALA A 71 -2.44 -1.44 -6.43
C ALA A 71 -2.63 -1.95 -7.87
N THR A 72 -1.54 -2.37 -8.50
CA THR A 72 -1.45 -2.62 -9.95
C THR A 72 -0.75 -3.94 -10.26
N GLN A 73 -1.20 -4.62 -11.31
CA GLN A 73 -0.48 -5.73 -11.93
C GLN A 73 0.54 -5.15 -12.91
N LEU A 74 1.83 -5.33 -12.64
CA LEU A 74 2.92 -4.81 -13.47
C LEU A 74 2.97 -5.46 -14.86
N SER A 75 2.39 -6.66 -15.00
CA SER A 75 2.19 -7.32 -16.30
C SER A 75 1.13 -6.66 -17.17
N ASP A 76 0.22 -5.89 -16.57
CA ASP A 76 -0.98 -5.37 -17.25
C ASP A 76 -0.85 -3.87 -17.56
N ILE A 77 0.31 -3.28 -17.28
CA ILE A 77 0.62 -1.88 -17.58
C ILE A 77 1.77 -1.77 -18.58
N THR A 78 1.90 -0.60 -19.19
CA THR A 78 3.04 -0.32 -20.06
C THR A 78 4.35 -0.31 -19.27
N GLU A 79 5.43 -0.72 -19.93
CA GLU A 79 6.78 -0.69 -19.37
C GLU A 79 7.14 0.71 -18.85
N GLN A 80 6.80 1.75 -19.60
CA GLN A 80 7.05 3.14 -19.22
C GLN A 80 6.36 3.50 -17.89
N THR A 81 5.12 3.03 -17.67
CA THR A 81 4.40 3.26 -16.42
C THR A 81 5.08 2.55 -15.25
N ALA A 82 5.51 1.30 -15.45
CA ALA A 82 6.23 0.55 -14.42
C ALA A 82 7.57 1.21 -14.05
N LYS A 83 8.32 1.67 -15.06
CA LYS A 83 9.56 2.44 -14.87
C LYS A 83 9.31 3.73 -14.10
N LYS A 84 8.24 4.46 -14.42
CA LYS A 84 7.85 5.68 -13.69
C LYS A 84 7.58 5.40 -12.21
N TYR A 85 6.91 4.29 -11.87
CA TYR A 85 6.70 3.92 -10.47
C TYR A 85 8.00 3.57 -9.75
N ILE A 86 8.94 2.92 -10.44
CA ILE A 86 10.27 2.63 -9.92
C ILE A 86 11.04 3.93 -9.67
N ASP A 87 11.04 4.85 -10.63
CA ASP A 87 11.74 6.13 -10.50
C ASP A 87 11.14 7.02 -9.43
N GLU A 88 9.81 7.02 -9.31
CA GLU A 88 9.09 7.75 -8.27
C GLU A 88 9.60 7.36 -6.88
N VAL A 89 9.62 6.06 -6.54
CA VAL A 89 10.04 5.65 -5.20
C VAL A 89 11.55 5.80 -4.97
N ALA A 90 12.36 5.67 -6.02
CA ALA A 90 13.79 5.96 -5.95
C ALA A 90 14.08 7.46 -5.68
N SER A 91 13.27 8.36 -6.25
CA SER A 91 13.44 9.81 -6.12
C SER A 91 13.20 10.35 -4.71
N TYR A 92 12.57 9.56 -3.83
CA TYR A 92 12.31 9.97 -2.44
C TYR A 92 13.55 9.96 -1.54
N ARG A 93 14.65 9.32 -1.97
CA ARG A 93 15.91 9.36 -1.22
C ARG A 93 16.43 10.80 -1.09
N GLY A 94 16.96 11.14 0.08
CA GLY A 94 17.48 12.47 0.38
C GLY A 94 16.43 13.57 0.54
N GLN A 95 15.14 13.29 0.28
CA GLN A 95 14.10 14.30 0.35
C GLN A 95 13.81 14.73 1.79
N GLU A 96 13.64 16.04 1.99
CA GLU A 96 13.22 16.61 3.27
C GLU A 96 11.75 16.30 3.55
N VAL A 97 11.45 15.98 4.81
CA VAL A 97 10.11 15.69 5.29
C VAL A 97 9.50 16.99 5.80
N GLN A 98 8.34 17.36 5.27
CA GLN A 98 7.62 18.56 5.67
C GLN A 98 6.95 18.39 7.04
N ASN A 99 6.33 17.23 7.29
CA ASN A 99 5.65 16.91 8.54
C ASN A 99 6.52 16.05 9.47
N ILE A 100 7.64 16.64 9.91
CA ILE A 100 8.70 16.01 10.73
C ILE A 100 8.14 15.29 11.97
N LYS A 101 7.06 15.80 12.59
CA LYS A 101 6.41 15.20 13.77
C LYS A 101 5.94 13.75 13.58
N ARG A 102 5.82 13.27 12.34
CA ARG A 102 5.49 11.87 12.05
C ARG A 102 6.68 10.92 12.15
N LEU A 103 7.90 11.43 12.08
CA LEU A 103 9.14 10.66 12.19
C LEU A 103 9.69 10.69 13.61
N ASP A 104 10.76 9.94 13.85
CA ASP A 104 11.47 9.98 15.13
C ASP A 104 12.13 11.34 15.32
N GLN A 105 12.25 11.74 16.59
CA GLN A 105 12.88 13.00 16.96
C GLN A 105 14.29 13.09 16.33
N GLY A 106 14.51 14.14 15.55
CA GLY A 106 15.79 14.40 14.88
C GLY A 106 15.85 14.02 13.40
N ILE A 107 14.94 13.20 12.89
CA ILE A 107 14.93 12.82 11.46
C ILE A 107 14.15 13.84 10.65
N LYS A 108 14.85 14.65 9.86
CA LYS A 108 14.27 15.70 9.00
C LYS A 108 14.24 15.33 7.51
N LYS A 109 14.96 14.29 7.11
CA LYS A 109 15.03 13.83 5.72
C LYS A 109 15.03 12.30 5.65
N ILE A 110 14.60 11.78 4.50
CA ILE A 110 14.84 10.39 4.13
C ILE A 110 16.34 10.23 3.87
N SER A 111 16.93 9.14 4.34
CA SER A 111 18.36 8.89 4.11
C SER A 111 18.68 8.77 2.62
N ASP A 112 19.87 9.20 2.23
CA ASP A 112 20.33 9.12 0.83
C ASP A 112 20.52 7.66 0.40
N ASP A 113 20.90 6.79 1.35
CA ASP A 113 21.02 5.33 1.19
C ASP A 113 19.72 4.58 1.54
N ALA A 114 18.60 5.28 1.76
CA ALA A 114 17.37 4.64 2.18
C ALA A 114 16.91 3.57 1.19
N LYS A 115 16.41 2.47 1.76
CA LYS A 115 15.83 1.39 0.98
C LYS A 115 14.48 1.83 0.41
N ALA A 116 14.44 2.06 -0.90
CA ALA A 116 13.24 2.38 -1.65
C ALA A 116 12.51 1.10 -2.09
N ILE A 117 11.22 1.00 -1.74
CA ILE A 117 10.41 -0.20 -1.93
C ILE A 117 9.14 0.14 -2.70
N LEU A 118 9.00 -0.42 -3.90
CA LEU A 118 7.73 -0.42 -4.61
C LEU A 118 6.88 -1.61 -4.13
N SER A 119 5.88 -1.34 -3.30
CA SER A 119 4.93 -2.34 -2.80
C SER A 119 3.78 -2.50 -3.79
N VAL A 120 3.70 -3.67 -4.42
CA VAL A 120 2.63 -4.07 -5.34
C VAL A 120 1.91 -5.31 -4.81
N PRO A 121 0.65 -5.55 -5.21
CA PRO A 121 -0.03 -6.80 -4.88
C PRO A 121 0.69 -8.00 -5.50
N LYS A 122 0.31 -9.20 -5.05
CA LYS A 122 0.73 -10.45 -5.69
C LYS A 122 0.42 -10.37 -7.18
N GLN A 123 1.40 -10.76 -8.00
CA GLN A 123 1.29 -10.69 -9.44
C GLN A 123 0.65 -11.98 -9.96
N ASN A 124 -0.38 -11.84 -10.79
CA ASN A 124 -1.10 -12.98 -11.38
C ASN A 124 -0.30 -13.59 -12.54
N LYS A 125 0.53 -12.78 -13.19
CA LYS A 125 1.45 -13.18 -14.25
C LYS A 125 2.89 -12.83 -13.84
N PRO A 126 3.90 -13.47 -14.44
CA PRO A 126 5.29 -13.09 -14.24
C PRO A 126 5.51 -11.60 -14.58
N ILE A 127 6.27 -10.89 -13.72
CA ILE A 127 6.68 -9.52 -14.01
C ILE A 127 7.63 -9.56 -15.22
N PRO A 128 7.40 -8.76 -16.28
CA PRO A 128 8.29 -8.68 -17.43
C PRO A 128 9.76 -8.45 -17.04
N LYS A 129 10.68 -9.17 -17.70
CA LYS A 129 12.11 -9.20 -17.35
C LYS A 129 12.77 -7.82 -17.44
N ASN A 130 12.43 -7.04 -18.48
CA ASN A 130 12.84 -5.64 -18.65
C ASN A 130 12.52 -4.76 -17.43
N ILE A 131 11.35 -4.93 -16.80
CA ILE A 131 10.96 -4.18 -15.60
C ILE A 131 11.80 -4.63 -14.39
N GLN A 132 12.05 -5.95 -14.25
CA GLN A 132 12.90 -6.48 -13.17
C GLN A 132 14.33 -5.98 -13.28
N ASP A 133 14.90 -5.99 -14.49
CA ASP A 133 16.26 -5.53 -14.75
C ASP A 133 16.38 -4.02 -14.56
N TYR A 134 15.35 -3.25 -14.95
CA TYR A 134 15.31 -1.80 -14.68
C TYR A 134 15.30 -1.50 -13.18
N ALA A 135 14.48 -2.22 -12.40
CA ALA A 135 14.48 -2.09 -10.96
C ALA A 135 15.88 -2.39 -10.38
N ARG A 136 16.52 -3.49 -10.80
CA ARG A 136 17.87 -3.85 -10.32
C ARG A 136 18.89 -2.73 -10.56
N ARG A 137 18.88 -2.10 -11.74
CA ARG A 137 19.79 -0.98 -12.07
C ARG A 137 19.57 0.26 -11.21
N ARG A 138 18.31 0.56 -10.83
CA ARG A 138 17.99 1.70 -9.95
C ARG A 138 18.20 1.41 -8.46
N TYR A 139 18.38 0.13 -8.09
CA TYR A 139 18.50 -0.33 -6.71
C TYR A 139 19.77 -1.15 -6.46
N THR A 140 20.90 -0.85 -7.10
CA THR A 140 22.21 -1.46 -6.79
C THR A 140 22.74 -1.05 -5.41
N GLN A 141 22.05 -1.50 -4.36
CA GLN A 141 22.56 -2.43 -3.35
C GLN A 141 21.43 -3.39 -2.92
N GLU A 142 21.63 -4.67 -3.24
CA GLU A 142 21.04 -5.89 -2.70
C GLU A 142 19.50 -6.11 -2.64
N TYR A 143 19.03 -6.92 -3.59
CA TYR A 143 18.56 -8.29 -3.32
C TYR A 143 17.56 -8.58 -2.18
N ILE A 144 16.67 -7.67 -1.80
CA ILE A 144 15.49 -8.04 -0.98
C ILE A 144 14.36 -8.60 -1.87
N TYR A 145 14.70 -9.57 -2.71
CA TYR A 145 13.74 -10.51 -3.29
C TYR A 145 13.91 -11.93 -2.70
N GLN A 146 15.01 -12.21 -1.97
CA GLN A 146 15.24 -13.54 -1.38
C GLN A 146 15.08 -13.64 0.13
N LYS A 147 15.00 -12.53 0.89
CA LYS A 147 14.71 -12.60 2.33
C LYS A 147 13.23 -12.82 2.66
N ILE A 148 12.34 -12.64 1.68
CA ILE A 148 10.92 -13.01 1.81
C ILE A 148 10.77 -14.54 1.84
N LYS A 149 11.61 -15.31 1.15
CA LYS A 149 11.58 -16.79 1.17
C LYS A 149 11.90 -17.41 2.55
N ARG A 150 12.65 -16.70 3.41
CA ARG A 150 13.03 -17.19 4.76
C ARG A 150 12.13 -16.71 5.90
N VAL A 151 11.34 -15.65 5.68
CA VAL A 151 10.30 -15.20 6.64
C VAL A 151 8.94 -15.83 6.29
N SER A 152 8.70 -16.18 5.02
CA SER A 152 7.50 -16.90 4.57
C SER A 152 7.44 -18.36 5.05
N SER A 153 8.52 -18.92 5.58
CA SER A 153 8.51 -20.27 6.17
C SER A 153 8.15 -20.29 7.66
N TYR A 154 7.98 -19.12 8.32
CA TYR A 154 7.64 -19.05 9.75
C TYR A 154 6.35 -18.30 10.10
N LYS A 155 5.63 -17.76 9.12
CA LYS A 155 4.23 -17.31 9.30
C LYS A 155 3.40 -17.69 8.08
N ARG A 156 2.80 -18.87 8.14
CA ARG A 156 1.54 -19.16 7.44
C ARG A 156 0.57 -18.05 7.83
N GLU A 157 0.24 -17.15 6.90
CA GLU A 157 -1.08 -16.52 6.77
C GLU A 157 -1.10 -15.47 5.65
N ARG A 158 -1.96 -15.73 4.66
CA ARG A 158 -2.65 -14.76 3.79
C ARG A 158 -1.80 -13.89 2.85
N GLY A 159 -1.30 -14.53 1.79
CA GLY A 159 -1.14 -13.82 0.52
C GLY A 159 -2.53 -13.46 -0.01
N TYR A 160 -2.90 -12.19 0.00
CA TYR A 160 -4.22 -11.76 -0.46
C TYR A 160 -4.28 -11.77 -1.98
N ASP A 161 -5.17 -12.61 -2.49
CA ASP A 161 -5.63 -12.59 -3.88
C ASP A 161 -6.50 -11.33 -4.07
N LEU A 162 -6.10 -10.42 -4.97
CA LEU A 162 -7.00 -9.36 -5.43
C LEU A 162 -7.85 -9.91 -6.57
N SER A 163 -8.52 -11.04 -6.33
CA SER A 163 -9.44 -11.62 -7.29
C SER A 163 -10.53 -10.59 -7.55
N THR A 164 -10.49 -10.07 -8.78
CA THR A 164 -11.60 -9.44 -9.48
C THR A 164 -12.89 -10.15 -9.10
N SER A 165 -13.88 -9.41 -8.57
CA SER A 165 -15.27 -9.84 -8.30
C SER A 165 -15.71 -10.27 -6.90
N GLU A 166 -14.95 -10.04 -5.82
CA GLU A 166 -15.61 -10.03 -4.50
C GLU A 166 -16.61 -8.86 -4.48
N ARG A 167 -17.91 -9.18 -4.65
CA ARG A 167 -19.03 -8.29 -4.32
C ARG A 167 -18.64 -7.58 -3.04
N LEU A 168 -18.61 -6.25 -3.07
CA LEU A 168 -18.51 -5.41 -1.89
C LEU A 168 -19.76 -5.68 -1.03
N SER A 169 -19.76 -6.81 -0.32
CA SER A 169 -20.83 -7.17 0.59
C SER A 169 -20.75 -6.22 1.77
N LEU A 170 -21.90 -5.64 2.11
CA LEU A 170 -22.08 -4.68 3.19
C LEU A 170 -21.63 -5.21 4.57
N SER A 171 -21.34 -6.50 4.72
CA SER A 171 -21.08 -7.14 6.02
C SER A 171 -19.77 -6.73 6.70
N PHE A 172 -18.83 -6.08 6.00
CA PHE A 172 -17.56 -5.65 6.62
C PHE A 172 -17.56 -4.22 7.19
N PHE A 173 -18.71 -3.51 7.16
CA PHE A 173 -18.79 -2.11 7.62
C PHE A 173 -19.85 -1.81 8.68
N CYS A 174 -20.62 -2.79 9.15
CA CYS A 174 -21.41 -2.64 10.37
C CYS A 174 -20.58 -3.05 11.60
N ASN A 175 -19.93 -2.09 12.25
CA ASN A 175 -19.89 -1.94 13.72
C ASN A 175 -18.87 -0.86 14.14
N VAL A 176 -19.25 0.41 13.90
CA VAL A 176 -18.88 1.53 14.78
C VAL A 176 -20.08 2.46 14.81
N SER A 177 -21.11 2.06 15.56
CA SER A 177 -22.21 2.92 16.06
C SER A 177 -23.42 2.02 16.30
N MET A 178 -23.53 1.40 17.48
CA MET A 178 -24.77 1.26 18.24
C MET A 178 -24.38 0.75 19.64
N ASN A 179 -24.48 1.64 20.63
CA ASN A 179 -24.63 1.25 22.02
C ASN A 179 -25.92 0.42 22.12
N THR A 180 -25.82 -0.86 22.45
CA THR A 180 -26.72 -1.64 23.33
C THR A 180 -26.41 -3.14 23.20
N CYS A 181 -26.39 -3.82 24.34
CA CYS A 181 -26.15 -5.25 24.50
C CYS A 181 -27.25 -6.09 23.84
N PHE A 182 -26.89 -7.26 23.32
CA PHE A 182 -27.64 -8.50 23.58
C PHE A 182 -26.70 -9.71 23.47
N ASP A 183 -26.54 -10.42 24.58
CA ASP A 183 -26.09 -11.81 24.65
C ASP A 183 -26.98 -12.69 23.79
N VAL A 184 -26.40 -13.48 22.86
CA VAL A 184 -26.96 -14.80 22.53
C VAL A 184 -25.85 -15.77 22.09
N ALA A 185 -25.58 -16.70 23.01
CA ALA A 185 -25.29 -18.13 22.85
C ALA A 185 -24.38 -18.64 21.71
N LYS A 186 -23.31 -19.32 22.16
CA LYS A 186 -22.85 -20.67 21.76
C LYS A 186 -23.40 -21.22 20.43
N VAL A 187 -22.52 -21.52 19.48
CA VAL A 187 -22.34 -22.90 18.98
C VAL A 187 -20.87 -23.12 18.60
N LEU A 188 -20.27 -24.05 19.33
CA LEU A 188 -19.02 -24.75 19.09
C LEU A 188 -19.31 -25.90 18.12
N ILE A 189 -18.60 -26.02 17.00
CA ILE A 189 -18.36 -27.34 16.39
C ILE A 189 -16.89 -27.38 15.96
N ILE A 190 -16.12 -28.18 16.71
CA ILE A 190 -14.85 -28.76 16.28
C ILE A 190 -15.18 -30.17 15.81
N ARG A 191 -14.86 -30.45 14.54
CA ARG A 191 -14.98 -31.72 13.80
C ARG A 191 -16.39 -32.18 13.44
#